data_AF-N0B9G8-F1
#
_entry.id   AF-N0B9G8-F1
#
_cell.length_a   1.000
_cell.length_b   1.000
_cell.length_c   1.000
_cell.angle_alpha   90.00
_cell.angle_beta   90.00
_cell.angle_gamma   90.00
#
_symmetry.space_group_name_H-M   'P 1'
#
loop_
_entity.id
_entity.type
_entity.pdbx_description
1 polymer ?
#
loop_
_entity_poly.entity_id
_entity_poly.type
_entity_poly.pdbx_seq_one_letter_code
_entity_poly.pdbx_strand_id
1 'polypeptide(L)'
;MSDDPITHRDTPLARLIKESIHRDGPMTVQAYMARCLWDEPFGYYRRQRVFGASGDFITAADISQVFGELIGVWTGVVWRNVLGAPSSITFAEYGPGRGTMMRDALRAARVVPGFAEAVRPYLIEASQTLSQVQAATLADFRNRITWGGKLDEFSPPAIIVANEFLDSWPVAQWIKTADGWRIRGVALDHAGELAFGTIEGDCPHEAFEALLPDAPLGAVIETQRLDRLADALQSLMQRGPVVLLLIDYGHTVAAAGDTLQAVREHKYESPLASPGEADLTVHVNFYDLASTLHRAGLALDGPVTQAEFLGAVGIVERASRLMSANPQRAGEIEAGVARLLAPNGMGSRFKVLAARSPDLPPLPGFRAAATANSP
;
A
#
# COMPACT_ATOMS: atom_id res chain seq x y z
N MET A 1 -1.82 -8.06 -23.83
CA MET A 1 -0.35 -7.97 -23.70
C MET A 1 0.16 -7.42 -25.01
N SER A 2 1.05 -6.42 -25.01
CA SER A 2 1.74 -6.05 -26.24
C SER A 2 2.61 -7.24 -26.67
N ASP A 3 2.53 -7.64 -27.94
CA ASP A 3 3.39 -8.66 -28.55
C ASP A 3 4.84 -8.19 -28.72
N ASP A 4 5.27 -7.19 -27.95
CA ASP A 4 6.64 -6.71 -27.98
C ASP A 4 7.53 -7.73 -27.27
N PRO A 5 8.65 -8.15 -27.90
CA PRO A 5 9.55 -9.12 -27.30
C PRO A 5 10.09 -8.58 -25.97
N ILE A 6 9.95 -9.38 -24.91
CA ILE A 6 10.50 -9.04 -23.60
C ILE A 6 12.02 -9.01 -23.72
N THR A 7 12.63 -7.87 -23.40
CA THR A 7 14.09 -7.78 -23.30
C THR A 7 14.50 -8.27 -21.91
N HIS A 8 14.79 -9.57 -21.79
CA HIS A 8 15.23 -10.19 -20.54
C HIS A 8 16.65 -9.75 -20.16
N ARG A 9 16.85 -9.47 -18.86
CA ARG A 9 18.16 -9.22 -18.26
C ARG A 9 18.52 -10.38 -17.35
N ASP A 10 19.73 -10.92 -17.53
CA ASP A 10 20.31 -11.92 -16.63
C ASP A 10 20.85 -11.28 -15.35
N THR A 11 19.93 -10.71 -14.56
CA THR A 11 20.22 -10.20 -13.21
C THR A 11 20.66 -11.36 -12.32
N PRO A 12 21.38 -11.10 -11.21
CA PRO A 12 21.73 -12.15 -10.25
C PRO A 12 20.51 -12.93 -9.75
N LEU A 13 19.39 -12.23 -9.47
CA LEU A 13 18.16 -12.87 -9.03
C LEU A 13 17.49 -13.66 -10.16
N ALA A 14 17.52 -13.18 -11.41
CA ALA A 14 16.99 -13.92 -12.55
C ALA A 14 17.64 -15.30 -12.67
N ARG A 15 18.96 -15.39 -12.52
CA ARG A 15 19.69 -16.67 -12.55
C ARG A 15 19.25 -17.61 -11.44
N LEU A 16 19.13 -17.11 -10.21
CA LEU A 16 18.66 -17.91 -9.06
C LEU A 16 17.21 -18.39 -9.23
N ILE A 17 16.33 -17.57 -9.81
CA ILE A 17 14.96 -17.95 -10.13
C ILE A 17 14.96 -19.02 -11.22
N LYS A 18 15.72 -18.83 -12.31
CA LYS A 18 15.88 -19.82 -13.39
C LYS A 18 16.40 -21.16 -12.83
N GLU A 19 17.41 -21.14 -11.97
CA GLU A 19 17.94 -22.34 -11.29
C GLU A 19 16.89 -23.02 -10.40
N SER A 20 16.11 -22.24 -9.65
CA SER A 20 15.01 -22.77 -8.84
C SER A 20 13.96 -23.44 -9.70
N ILE A 21 13.59 -22.83 -10.84
CA ILE A 21 12.58 -23.39 -11.75
C ILE A 21 13.08 -24.68 -12.41
N HIS A 22 14.35 -24.74 -12.78
CA HIS A 22 14.95 -25.99 -13.31
C HIS A 22 14.88 -27.14 -12.30
N ARG A 23 15.10 -26.84 -11.01
CA ARG A 23 15.17 -27.86 -9.95
C ARG A 23 13.78 -28.25 -9.43
N ASP A 24 12.93 -27.27 -9.17
CA ASP A 24 11.70 -27.44 -8.40
C ASP A 24 10.44 -27.33 -9.27
N GLY A 25 10.57 -26.94 -10.53
CA GLY A 25 9.46 -26.64 -11.43
C GLY A 25 8.99 -25.18 -11.37
N PRO A 26 7.94 -24.81 -12.13
CA PRO A 26 7.46 -23.44 -12.20
C PRO A 26 6.97 -22.94 -10.84
N MET A 27 7.06 -21.63 -10.60
CA MET A 27 6.62 -20.98 -9.35
C MET A 27 5.43 -20.07 -9.58
N THR A 28 4.57 -19.91 -8.58
CA THR A 28 3.42 -18.99 -8.70
C THR A 28 3.88 -17.55 -8.89
N VAL A 29 3.04 -16.71 -9.50
CA VAL A 29 3.32 -15.25 -9.60
C VAL A 29 3.55 -14.64 -8.22
N GLN A 30 2.83 -15.12 -7.21
CA GLN A 30 3.02 -14.70 -5.82
C GLN A 30 4.43 -14.99 -5.31
N ALA A 31 4.91 -16.22 -5.52
CA ALA A 31 6.27 -16.60 -5.11
C ALA A 31 7.32 -15.78 -5.89
N TYR A 32 7.13 -15.61 -7.19
CA TYR A 32 8.01 -14.80 -8.03
C TYR A 32 8.09 -13.33 -7.55
N MET A 33 6.95 -12.69 -7.31
CA MET A 33 6.88 -11.30 -6.83
C MET A 33 7.53 -11.16 -5.45
N ALA A 34 7.27 -12.10 -4.54
CA ALA A 34 7.90 -12.11 -3.22
C ALA A 34 9.43 -12.16 -3.31
N ARG A 35 9.97 -13.04 -4.16
CA ARG A 35 11.42 -13.14 -4.39
C ARG A 35 11.98 -11.85 -4.99
N CYS A 36 11.33 -11.32 -6.02
CA CYS A 36 11.75 -10.08 -6.67
C CYS A 36 11.84 -8.90 -5.70
N LEU A 37 10.92 -8.80 -4.74
CA LEU A 37 10.89 -7.68 -3.80
C LEU A 37 11.79 -7.89 -2.57
N TRP A 38 11.91 -9.13 -2.08
CA TRP A 38 12.39 -9.37 -0.71
C TRP A 38 13.56 -10.36 -0.56
N ASP A 39 13.92 -11.15 -1.58
CA ASP A 39 15.02 -12.13 -1.46
C ASP A 39 16.32 -11.45 -1.06
N GLU A 40 17.09 -12.06 -0.16
CA GLU A 40 18.42 -11.58 0.16
C GLU A 40 19.48 -12.25 -0.73
N PRO A 41 20.47 -11.50 -1.25
CA PRO A 41 20.68 -10.04 -1.14
C PRO A 41 20.07 -9.24 -2.31
N PHE A 42 19.34 -9.88 -3.23
CA PHE A 42 19.07 -9.32 -4.57
C PHE A 42 17.67 -8.74 -4.78
N GLY A 43 16.75 -8.92 -3.84
CA GLY A 43 15.41 -8.38 -3.88
C GLY A 43 15.43 -6.85 -3.89
N TYR A 44 14.44 -6.26 -4.54
CA TYR A 44 14.33 -4.83 -4.79
C TYR A 44 14.52 -4.03 -3.50
N TYR A 45 13.70 -4.25 -2.47
CA TYR A 45 13.76 -3.50 -1.21
C TYR A 45 14.93 -3.88 -0.29
N ARG A 46 15.73 -4.90 -0.65
CA ARG A 46 16.99 -5.25 0.04
C ARG A 46 18.17 -4.44 -0.51
N ARG A 47 18.06 -3.87 -1.71
CA ARG A 47 19.09 -3.05 -2.32
C ARG A 47 19.01 -1.60 -1.83
N GLN A 48 20.16 -1.00 -1.48
CA GLN A 48 20.21 0.35 -0.87
C GLN A 48 19.81 1.53 -1.80
N ARG A 49 19.69 1.32 -3.12
CA ARG A 49 19.55 2.42 -4.11
C ARG A 49 18.11 2.86 -4.40
N VAL A 50 17.11 2.27 -3.75
CA VAL A 50 15.72 2.27 -4.22
C VAL A 50 14.94 3.58 -4.02
N PHE A 51 15.40 4.53 -3.18
CA PHE A 51 14.54 5.62 -2.71
C PHE A 51 15.09 7.05 -2.97
N GLY A 52 14.21 7.97 -3.40
CA GLY A 52 14.48 9.41 -3.62
C GLY A 52 14.15 9.91 -5.02
N ALA A 53 14.62 11.10 -5.39
CA ALA A 53 14.47 11.64 -6.76
C ALA A 53 15.11 10.75 -7.85
N SER A 54 15.89 9.76 -7.44
CA SER A 54 16.53 8.72 -8.25
C SER A 54 16.00 7.30 -7.96
N GLY A 55 14.91 7.16 -7.19
CA GLY A 55 14.17 5.91 -7.01
C GLY A 55 13.09 5.72 -8.08
N ASP A 56 12.53 4.52 -8.23
CA ASP A 56 11.67 4.22 -9.39
C ASP A 56 10.25 4.79 -9.28
N PHE A 57 9.76 5.00 -8.04
CA PHE A 57 8.50 5.68 -7.74
C PHE A 57 8.67 6.89 -6.83
N ILE A 58 7.86 7.92 -7.09
CA ILE A 58 7.73 9.11 -6.22
C ILE A 58 6.38 8.97 -5.50
N THR A 59 6.43 8.73 -4.19
CA THR A 59 5.25 8.54 -3.32
C THR A 59 4.53 9.86 -3.04
N ALA A 60 3.28 9.77 -2.55
CA ALA A 60 2.52 10.95 -2.12
C ALA A 60 3.26 11.78 -1.05
N ALA A 61 3.94 11.11 -0.12
CA ALA A 61 4.73 11.73 0.92
C ALA A 61 5.97 12.46 0.39
N ASP A 62 6.58 11.97 -0.70
CA ASP A 62 7.73 12.62 -1.35
C ASP A 62 7.31 13.77 -2.27
N ILE A 63 6.08 13.77 -2.79
CA ILE A 63 5.54 14.83 -3.66
C ILE A 63 5.32 16.13 -2.89
N SER A 64 4.75 16.06 -1.68
CA SER A 64 4.44 17.26 -0.91
C SER A 64 4.36 16.97 0.58
N GLN A 65 5.09 17.78 1.37
CA GLN A 65 5.00 17.76 2.84
C GLN A 65 3.56 17.99 3.35
N VAL A 66 2.70 18.64 2.53
CA VAL A 66 1.30 18.87 2.89
C VAL A 66 0.57 17.55 3.14
N PHE A 67 0.93 16.48 2.42
CA PHE A 67 0.33 15.15 2.62
C PHE A 67 0.59 14.63 4.04
N GLY A 68 1.87 14.49 4.43
CA GLY A 68 2.22 14.00 5.77
C GLY A 68 1.70 14.91 6.88
N GLU A 69 1.69 16.23 6.68
CA GLU A 69 1.14 17.18 7.65
C GLU A 69 -0.37 16.97 7.87
N LEU A 70 -1.14 16.74 6.81
CA LEU A 70 -2.58 16.46 6.93
C LEU A 70 -2.85 15.14 7.64
N ILE A 71 -2.09 14.09 7.32
CA ILE A 71 -2.19 12.80 8.03
C ILE A 71 -1.91 13.00 9.53
N GLY A 72 -0.86 13.75 9.89
CA GLY A 72 -0.55 14.04 11.29
C GLY A 72 -1.65 14.81 12.03
N VAL A 73 -2.26 15.81 11.38
CA VAL A 73 -3.40 16.55 11.94
C VAL A 73 -4.62 15.65 12.06
N TRP A 74 -4.93 14.86 11.03
CA TRP A 74 -6.04 13.90 11.02
C TRP A 74 -5.91 12.90 12.17
N THR A 75 -4.71 12.33 12.39
CA THR A 75 -4.43 11.44 13.52
C THR A 75 -4.70 12.12 14.86
N GLY A 76 -4.30 13.38 15.04
CA GLY A 76 -4.59 14.13 16.26
C GLY A 76 -6.08 14.42 16.45
N VAL A 77 -6.83 14.66 15.37
CA VAL A 77 -8.30 14.84 15.41
C VAL A 77 -8.98 13.52 15.79
N VAL A 78 -8.58 12.39 15.21
CA VAL A 78 -9.09 11.06 15.56
C VAL A 78 -8.78 10.72 17.01
N TRP A 79 -7.53 10.93 17.46
CA TRP A 79 -7.15 10.74 18.86
C TRP A 79 -8.08 11.48 19.82
N ARG A 80 -8.39 12.75 19.53
CA ARG A 80 -9.23 13.58 20.40
C ARG A 80 -10.72 13.23 20.32
N ASN A 81 -11.27 13.19 19.11
CA ASN A 81 -12.71 13.21 18.89
C ASN A 81 -13.32 11.81 18.72
N VAL A 82 -12.51 10.82 18.33
CA VAL A 82 -12.97 9.44 18.11
C VAL A 82 -12.54 8.55 19.26
N LEU A 83 -11.28 8.67 19.71
CA LEU A 83 -10.70 7.83 20.76
C LEU A 83 -10.78 8.44 22.17
N GLY A 84 -11.29 9.67 22.32
CA GLY A 84 -11.51 10.28 23.64
C GLY A 84 -10.24 10.82 24.32
N ALA A 85 -9.21 11.14 23.55
CA ALA A 85 -7.95 11.73 24.01
C ALA A 85 -7.22 10.92 25.11
N PRO A 86 -6.94 9.62 24.90
CA PRO A 86 -6.20 8.82 25.88
C PRO A 86 -4.82 9.41 26.14
N SER A 87 -4.32 9.27 27.37
CA SER A 87 -3.02 9.79 27.81
C SER A 87 -1.81 9.16 27.11
N SER A 88 -2.01 8.00 26.48
CA SER A 88 -1.04 7.33 25.62
C SER A 88 -1.76 6.69 24.44
N ILE A 89 -1.21 6.85 23.24
CA ILE A 89 -1.74 6.26 22.01
C ILE A 89 -0.61 5.86 21.08
N THR A 90 -0.71 4.69 20.46
CA THR A 90 0.22 4.28 19.41
C THR A 90 -0.17 4.95 18.09
N PHE A 91 0.77 5.64 17.45
CA PHE A 91 0.64 6.08 16.07
C PHE A 91 1.60 5.27 15.22
N ALA A 92 1.05 4.27 14.53
CA ALA A 92 1.81 3.31 13.76
C ALA A 92 1.80 3.65 12.27
N GLU A 93 2.94 3.51 11.60
CA GLU A 93 3.05 3.53 10.14
C GLU A 93 3.57 2.19 9.63
N TYR A 94 2.79 1.55 8.76
CA TYR A 94 3.14 0.27 8.16
C TYR A 94 3.82 0.48 6.80
N GLY A 95 5.08 0.08 6.70
CA GLY A 95 5.90 0.32 5.51
C GLY A 95 6.23 1.80 5.34
N PRO A 96 6.95 2.43 6.28
CA PRO A 96 7.16 3.87 6.27
C PRO A 96 8.14 4.37 5.18
N GLY A 97 8.69 3.47 4.37
CA GLY A 97 9.70 3.78 3.37
C GLY A 97 10.88 4.53 3.99
N ARG A 98 11.05 5.81 3.61
CA ARG A 98 12.12 6.67 4.14
C ARG A 98 11.80 7.30 5.51
N GLY A 99 10.56 7.19 5.99
CA GLY A 99 10.07 7.88 7.19
C GLY A 99 9.66 9.34 6.97
N THR A 100 9.57 9.79 5.70
CA THR A 100 9.19 11.16 5.34
C THR A 100 7.79 11.52 5.86
N MET A 101 6.81 10.62 5.67
CA MET A 101 5.44 10.84 6.11
C MET A 101 5.36 10.94 7.64
N MET A 102 5.89 9.97 8.38
CA MET A 102 5.97 10.04 9.85
C MET A 102 6.59 11.34 10.33
N ARG A 103 7.70 11.79 9.72
CA ARG A 103 8.39 13.01 10.14
C ARG A 103 7.48 14.22 10.03
N ASP A 104 6.83 14.39 8.89
CA ASP A 104 5.97 15.53 8.61
C ASP A 104 4.68 15.44 9.46
N ALA A 105 4.15 14.24 9.66
CA ALA A 105 3.01 13.97 10.53
C ALA A 105 3.31 14.33 11.99
N LEU A 106 4.44 13.90 12.56
CA LEU A 106 4.84 14.22 13.94
C LEU A 106 5.15 15.70 14.14
N ARG A 107 5.66 16.39 13.11
CA ARG A 107 5.83 17.86 13.14
C ARG A 107 4.48 18.56 13.21
N ALA A 108 3.54 18.16 12.37
CA ALA A 108 2.21 18.76 12.30
C ALA A 108 1.33 18.42 13.53
N ALA A 109 1.46 17.20 14.06
CA ALA A 109 0.72 16.72 15.23
C ALA A 109 0.83 17.65 16.46
N ARG A 110 1.92 18.42 16.58
CA ARG A 110 2.14 19.39 17.67
C ARG A 110 1.08 20.51 17.73
N VAL A 111 0.35 20.76 16.64
CA VAL A 111 -0.72 21.78 16.61
C VAL A 111 -1.98 21.32 17.35
N VAL A 112 -2.07 20.04 17.72
CA VAL A 112 -3.21 19.45 18.43
C VAL A 112 -2.85 19.39 19.92
N PRO A 113 -3.41 20.28 20.79
CA PRO A 113 -3.13 20.29 22.23
C PRO A 113 -3.20 18.90 22.88
N GLY A 114 -2.16 18.53 23.64
CA GLY A 114 -2.05 17.27 24.40
C GLY A 114 -1.64 16.05 23.58
N PHE A 115 -1.73 16.10 22.25
CA PHE A 115 -1.45 14.93 21.41
C PHE A 115 0.05 14.65 21.33
N ALA A 116 0.87 15.69 21.30
CA ALA A 116 2.33 15.57 21.23
C ALA A 116 2.90 14.83 22.45
N GLU A 117 2.26 14.90 23.62
CA GLU A 117 2.63 14.20 24.84
C GLU A 117 2.10 12.76 24.87
N ALA A 118 0.92 12.53 24.30
CA ALA A 118 0.26 11.23 24.29
C ALA A 118 0.83 10.27 23.22
N VAL A 119 1.25 10.79 22.08
CA VAL A 119 1.64 9.95 20.93
C VAL A 119 2.90 9.12 21.18
N ARG A 120 2.85 7.85 20.81
CA ARG A 120 3.95 6.88 20.80
C ARG A 120 4.14 6.40 19.35
N PRO A 121 5.05 7.02 18.58
CA PRO A 121 5.28 6.64 17.19
C PRO A 121 5.86 5.22 17.09
N TYR A 122 5.31 4.41 16.19
CA TYR A 122 5.74 3.04 15.94
C TYR A 122 5.89 2.80 14.44
N LEU A 123 7.01 2.25 14.01
CA LEU A 123 7.30 1.97 12.60
C LEU A 123 7.37 0.46 12.39
N ILE A 124 6.50 -0.08 11.54
CA ILE A 124 6.55 -1.49 11.15
C ILE A 124 7.39 -1.60 9.86
N GLU A 125 8.60 -2.16 9.99
CA GLU A 125 9.59 -2.21 8.91
C GLU A 125 10.40 -3.52 8.99
N ALA A 126 10.44 -4.27 7.89
CA ALA A 126 11.17 -5.53 7.78
C ALA A 126 12.60 -5.36 7.22
N SER A 127 12.89 -4.23 6.58
CA SER A 127 14.19 -3.91 6.00
C SER A 127 15.08 -3.15 6.98
N GLN A 128 16.15 -3.82 7.45
CA GLN A 128 17.15 -3.19 8.32
C GLN A 128 17.80 -1.96 7.69
N THR A 129 17.96 -1.97 6.36
CA THR A 129 18.49 -0.83 5.60
C THR A 129 17.54 0.36 5.68
N LEU A 130 16.23 0.13 5.48
CA LEU A 130 15.23 1.19 5.60
C LEU A 130 15.10 1.71 7.02
N SER A 131 15.17 0.84 8.03
CA SER A 131 15.18 1.27 9.44
C SER A 131 16.32 2.24 9.75
N GLN A 132 17.50 2.07 9.13
CA GLN A 132 18.62 3.03 9.27
C GLN A 132 18.33 4.38 8.59
N VAL A 133 17.77 4.35 7.38
CA VAL A 133 17.35 5.57 6.66
C VAL A 133 16.28 6.33 7.45
N GLN A 134 15.31 5.62 8.03
CA GLN A 134 14.24 6.18 8.85
C GLN A 134 14.82 6.79 10.14
N ALA A 135 15.74 6.11 10.81
CA ALA A 135 16.38 6.62 12.02
C ALA A 135 17.13 7.94 11.77
N ALA A 136 17.76 8.09 10.60
CA ALA A 136 18.37 9.35 10.18
C ALA A 136 17.32 10.42 9.84
N THR A 137 16.29 10.07 9.07
CA THR A 137 15.20 10.99 8.67
C THR A 137 14.41 11.52 9.87
N LEU A 138 14.29 10.71 10.91
CA LEU A 138 13.53 10.99 12.13
C LEU A 138 14.42 11.30 13.33
N ALA A 139 15.66 11.76 13.10
CA ALA A 139 16.62 12.05 14.17
C ALA A 139 16.05 12.94 15.29
N ASP A 140 15.24 13.94 14.93
CA ASP A 140 14.56 14.85 15.87
C ASP A 140 13.57 14.16 16.81
N PHE A 141 13.11 12.96 16.46
CA PHE A 141 12.13 12.18 17.20
C PHE A 141 12.69 10.84 17.70
N ARG A 142 13.99 10.57 17.47
CA ARG A 142 14.61 9.25 17.65
C ARG A 142 14.34 8.61 19.02
N ASN A 143 14.37 9.42 20.09
CA ASN A 143 14.15 8.94 21.46
C ASN A 143 12.70 8.54 21.76
N ARG A 144 11.78 8.73 20.80
CA ARG A 144 10.35 8.43 20.94
C ARG A 144 9.86 7.34 20.00
N ILE A 145 10.64 6.99 18.98
CA ILE A 145 10.22 6.06 17.94
C ILE A 145 10.60 4.65 18.35
N THR A 146 9.65 3.73 18.17
CA THR A 146 9.87 2.29 18.28
C THR A 146 9.77 1.66 16.90
N TRP A 147 10.61 0.68 16.61
CA TRP A 147 10.51 -0.13 15.39
C TRP A 147 10.07 -1.54 15.75
N GLY A 148 9.20 -2.12 14.93
CA GLY A 148 8.71 -3.49 15.04
C GLY A 148 8.71 -4.23 13.71
N GLY A 149 8.64 -5.56 13.77
CA GLY A 149 8.62 -6.41 12.58
C GLY A 149 7.20 -6.78 12.13
N LYS A 150 6.21 -6.70 13.03
CA LYS A 150 4.83 -7.12 12.75
C LYS A 150 3.82 -6.07 13.15
N LEU A 151 2.65 -6.16 12.53
CA LEU A 151 1.55 -5.21 12.69
C LEU A 151 0.87 -5.27 14.06
N ASP A 152 1.05 -6.32 14.86
CA ASP A 152 0.39 -6.48 16.16
C ASP A 152 1.35 -6.44 17.37
N GLU A 153 2.63 -6.09 17.15
CA GLU A 153 3.71 -6.01 18.16
C GLU A 153 3.74 -4.69 18.96
N PHE A 154 2.61 -3.97 19.01
CA PHE A 154 2.41 -2.76 19.82
C PHE A 154 1.08 -2.79 20.58
N SER A 155 0.90 -1.85 21.50
CA SER A 155 -0.30 -1.77 22.35
C SER A 155 -1.31 -0.76 21.83
N PRO A 156 -2.61 -1.12 21.73
CA PRO A 156 -3.68 -0.15 21.53
C PRO A 156 -3.97 0.67 22.82
N PRO A 157 -4.70 1.80 22.76
CA PRO A 157 -5.37 2.37 21.59
C PRO A 157 -4.36 2.74 20.50
N ALA A 158 -4.71 2.48 19.23
CA ALA A 158 -3.80 2.67 18.11
C ALA A 158 -4.48 3.32 16.89
N ILE A 159 -3.76 4.23 16.25
CA ILE A 159 -4.06 4.70 14.89
C ILE A 159 -2.92 4.21 13.99
N ILE A 160 -3.27 3.47 12.95
CA ILE A 160 -2.36 2.83 12.02
C ILE A 160 -2.55 3.49 10.66
N VAL A 161 -1.48 3.86 9.98
CA VAL A 161 -1.51 4.35 8.60
C VAL A 161 -0.66 3.45 7.72
N ALA A 162 -1.20 3.06 6.56
CA ALA A 162 -0.49 2.35 5.51
C ALA A 162 -0.69 3.12 4.21
N ASN A 163 0.38 3.75 3.71
CA ASN A 163 0.37 4.52 2.47
C ASN A 163 1.29 3.83 1.45
N GLU A 164 0.76 3.46 0.28
CA GLU A 164 1.54 2.82 -0.80
C GLU A 164 2.31 1.61 -0.26
N PHE A 165 1.57 0.66 0.30
CA PHE A 165 2.17 -0.48 0.99
C PHE A 165 1.57 -1.80 0.53
N LEU A 166 0.25 -1.85 0.34
CA LEU A 166 -0.40 -3.10 -0.08
C LEU A 166 -0.17 -3.40 -1.56
N ASP A 167 0.10 -2.39 -2.39
CA ASP A 167 0.50 -2.58 -3.78
C ASP A 167 1.78 -3.42 -3.96
N SER A 168 2.66 -3.44 -2.95
CA SER A 168 3.87 -4.25 -2.91
C SER A 168 3.66 -5.66 -2.34
N TRP A 169 2.45 -6.00 -1.88
CA TRP A 169 2.17 -7.32 -1.33
C TRP A 169 2.06 -8.39 -2.43
N PRO A 170 2.78 -9.52 -2.31
CA PRO A 170 2.79 -10.56 -3.33
C PRO A 170 1.39 -11.05 -3.74
N VAL A 171 1.08 -10.89 -5.02
CA VAL A 171 -0.22 -11.23 -5.62
C VAL A 171 -0.23 -12.66 -6.16
N ALA A 172 -1.26 -13.42 -5.84
CA ALA A 172 -1.58 -14.66 -6.54
C ALA A 172 -2.43 -14.33 -7.76
N GLN A 173 -2.13 -14.98 -8.89
CA GLN A 173 -2.87 -14.79 -10.14
C GLN A 173 -3.48 -16.11 -10.61
N TRP A 174 -4.70 -16.02 -11.12
CA TRP A 174 -5.40 -17.10 -11.81
C TRP A 174 -5.80 -16.64 -13.20
N ILE A 175 -5.72 -17.52 -14.19
CA ILE A 175 -6.01 -17.21 -15.59
C ILE A 175 -7.11 -18.13 -16.12
N LYS A 176 -8.10 -17.56 -16.81
CA LYS A 176 -9.17 -18.31 -17.47
C LYS A 176 -8.64 -18.98 -18.75
N THR A 177 -8.69 -20.30 -18.81
CA THR A 177 -8.36 -21.09 -20.00
C THR A 177 -9.59 -21.80 -20.54
N ALA A 178 -9.44 -22.52 -21.67
CA ALA A 178 -10.51 -23.34 -22.24
C ALA A 178 -10.96 -24.46 -21.30
N ASP A 179 -10.07 -24.93 -20.41
CA ASP A 179 -10.35 -25.99 -19.43
C ASP A 179 -10.75 -25.42 -18.05
N GLY A 180 -11.07 -24.13 -17.97
CA GLY A 180 -11.42 -23.43 -16.74
C GLY A 180 -10.29 -22.57 -16.16
N TRP A 181 -10.47 -22.12 -14.92
CA TRP A 181 -9.46 -21.31 -14.22
C TRP A 181 -8.22 -22.14 -13.84
N ARG A 182 -7.03 -21.60 -14.08
CA ARG A 182 -5.74 -22.22 -13.70
C ARG A 182 -4.89 -21.23 -12.91
N ILE A 183 -3.95 -21.72 -12.11
CA ILE A 183 -2.95 -20.87 -11.46
C ILE A 183 -2.05 -20.29 -12.54
N ARG A 184 -1.86 -18.96 -12.55
CA ARG A 184 -0.84 -18.31 -13.37
C ARG A 184 0.46 -18.26 -12.60
N GLY A 185 1.54 -18.64 -13.25
CA GLY A 185 2.88 -18.72 -12.67
C GLY A 185 3.96 -18.29 -13.65
N VAL A 186 5.20 -18.45 -13.21
CA VAL A 186 6.42 -18.18 -13.96
C VAL A 186 7.16 -19.49 -14.18
N ALA A 187 7.44 -19.78 -15.44
CA ALA A 187 8.14 -20.95 -15.93
C ALA A 187 9.31 -20.53 -16.83
N LEU A 188 10.01 -21.50 -17.43
CA LEU A 188 10.98 -21.25 -18.48
C LEU A 188 10.38 -21.60 -19.85
N ASP A 189 10.61 -20.74 -20.82
CA ASP A 189 10.29 -21.03 -22.22
C ASP A 189 11.34 -21.96 -22.87
N HIS A 190 11.16 -22.24 -24.16
CA HIS A 190 12.07 -23.08 -24.95
C HIS A 190 13.49 -22.49 -25.11
N ALA A 191 13.66 -21.19 -24.89
CA ALA A 191 14.96 -20.51 -24.91
C ALA A 191 15.61 -20.46 -23.50
N GLY A 192 14.93 -20.93 -22.46
CA GLY A 192 15.38 -20.86 -21.07
C GLY A 192 15.14 -19.50 -20.41
N GLU A 193 14.28 -18.66 -21.00
CA GLU A 193 13.89 -17.36 -20.46
C GLU A 193 12.62 -17.44 -19.62
N LEU A 194 12.47 -16.50 -18.68
CA LEU A 194 11.30 -16.46 -17.79
C LEU A 194 10.04 -16.12 -18.61
N ALA A 195 9.02 -16.95 -18.52
CA ALA A 195 7.74 -16.73 -19.20
C ALA A 195 6.56 -16.99 -18.25
N PHE A 196 5.46 -16.26 -18.46
CA PHE A 196 4.21 -16.60 -17.80
C PHE A 196 3.63 -17.88 -18.38
N GLY A 197 3.10 -18.73 -17.51
CA GLY A 197 2.46 -19.99 -17.88
C GLY A 197 1.42 -20.42 -16.86
N THR A 198 0.81 -21.57 -17.12
CA THR A 198 -0.14 -22.20 -16.19
C THR A 198 0.58 -23.20 -15.30
N ILE A 199 0.21 -23.24 -14.02
CA ILE A 199 0.67 -24.22 -13.04
C ILE A 199 -0.52 -25.10 -12.61
N GLU A 200 -0.25 -26.38 -12.41
CA GLU A 200 -1.21 -27.31 -11.82
C GLU A 200 -1.33 -27.09 -10.31
N GLY A 201 -2.57 -27.08 -9.80
CA GLY A 201 -2.84 -26.92 -8.38
C GLY A 201 -4.29 -26.55 -8.10
N ASP A 202 -4.62 -26.47 -6.81
CA ASP A 202 -5.98 -26.18 -6.38
C ASP A 202 -6.40 -24.77 -6.80
N CYS A 203 -7.47 -24.69 -7.57
CA CYS A 203 -8.09 -23.45 -7.99
C CYS A 203 -9.52 -23.37 -7.42
N PRO A 204 -9.93 -22.22 -6.85
CA PRO A 204 -11.30 -22.02 -6.39
C PRO A 204 -12.25 -21.76 -7.58
N HIS A 205 -12.40 -22.77 -8.46
CA HIS A 205 -13.16 -22.70 -9.71
C HIS A 205 -14.58 -22.15 -9.49
N GLU A 206 -15.35 -22.76 -8.59
CA GLU A 206 -16.74 -22.36 -8.35
C GLU A 206 -16.86 -20.90 -7.90
N ALA A 207 -15.96 -20.45 -7.02
CA ALA A 207 -15.97 -19.06 -6.55
C ALA A 207 -15.61 -18.07 -7.67
N PHE A 208 -14.68 -18.43 -8.56
CA PHE A 208 -14.31 -17.58 -9.69
C PHE A 208 -15.34 -17.56 -10.81
N GLU A 209 -16.00 -18.69 -11.11
CA GLU A 209 -17.15 -18.71 -12.03
C GLU A 209 -18.33 -17.91 -11.44
N ALA A 210 -18.57 -17.96 -10.13
CA ALA A 210 -19.61 -17.14 -9.50
C ALA A 210 -19.27 -15.64 -9.52
N LEU A 211 -17.98 -15.31 -9.36
CA LEU A 211 -17.50 -13.92 -9.41
C LEU A 211 -17.54 -13.35 -10.84
N LEU A 212 -17.15 -14.15 -11.83
CA LEU A 212 -17.02 -13.75 -13.24
C LEU A 212 -17.48 -14.88 -14.19
N PRO A 213 -18.79 -15.13 -14.32
CA PRO A 213 -19.31 -16.27 -15.09
C PRO A 213 -19.00 -16.19 -16.58
N ASP A 214 -18.92 -14.98 -17.14
CA ASP A 214 -18.64 -14.73 -18.55
C ASP A 214 -17.20 -14.25 -18.80
N ALA A 215 -16.25 -14.64 -17.93
CA ALA A 215 -14.85 -14.26 -18.08
C ALA A 215 -14.29 -14.74 -19.44
N PRO A 216 -13.74 -13.83 -20.27
CA PRO A 216 -13.13 -14.24 -21.53
C PRO A 216 -11.86 -15.07 -21.28
N LEU A 217 -11.47 -15.89 -22.26
CA LEU A 217 -10.19 -16.59 -22.22
C LEU A 217 -9.05 -15.58 -22.06
N GLY A 218 -8.11 -15.89 -21.15
CA GLY A 218 -7.03 -15.00 -20.77
C GLY A 218 -7.39 -13.96 -19.70
N ALA A 219 -8.64 -13.90 -19.22
CA ALA A 219 -8.99 -13.08 -18.06
C ALA A 219 -8.16 -13.51 -16.84
N VAL A 220 -7.71 -12.53 -16.06
CA VAL A 220 -6.88 -12.75 -14.86
C VAL A 220 -7.64 -12.29 -13.62
N ILE A 221 -7.64 -13.11 -12.58
CA ILE A 221 -8.04 -12.73 -11.22
C ILE A 221 -6.79 -12.59 -10.37
N GLU A 222 -6.75 -11.54 -9.56
CA GLU A 222 -5.67 -11.23 -8.63
C GLU A 222 -6.19 -11.26 -7.19
N THR A 223 -5.48 -11.93 -6.29
CA THR A 223 -5.76 -11.85 -4.85
C THR A 223 -4.49 -11.76 -4.02
N GLN A 224 -4.60 -11.07 -2.89
CA GLN A 224 -3.50 -10.84 -1.95
C GLN A 224 -3.87 -11.46 -0.61
N ARG A 225 -2.87 -11.71 0.25
CA ARG A 225 -3.06 -12.31 1.59
C ARG A 225 -3.58 -11.30 2.63
N LEU A 226 -4.70 -10.65 2.31
CA LEU A 226 -5.34 -9.62 3.13
C LEU A 226 -5.89 -10.19 4.46
N ASP A 227 -6.06 -11.51 4.55
CA ASP A 227 -6.35 -12.24 5.79
C ASP A 227 -5.32 -11.94 6.88
N ARG A 228 -4.04 -11.79 6.52
CA ARG A 228 -2.98 -11.45 7.49
C ARG A 228 -3.15 -10.08 8.14
N LEU A 229 -3.61 -9.10 7.36
CA LEU A 229 -3.92 -7.77 7.86
C LEU A 229 -5.13 -7.84 8.80
N ALA A 230 -6.18 -8.54 8.40
CA ALA A 230 -7.38 -8.74 9.21
C ALA A 230 -7.07 -9.42 10.56
N ASP A 231 -6.32 -10.52 10.55
CA ASP A 231 -5.93 -11.27 11.75
C ASP A 231 -5.16 -10.38 12.74
N ALA A 232 -4.21 -9.59 12.25
CA ALA A 232 -3.41 -8.69 13.08
C ALA A 232 -4.27 -7.58 13.71
N LEU A 233 -5.24 -7.02 12.96
CA LEU A 233 -6.16 -6.01 13.49
C LEU A 233 -7.11 -6.62 14.53
N GLN A 234 -7.58 -7.85 14.32
CA GLN A 234 -8.38 -8.58 15.33
C GLN A 234 -7.58 -8.82 16.61
N SER A 235 -6.32 -9.25 16.49
CA SER A 235 -5.39 -9.43 17.61
C SER A 235 -5.20 -8.14 18.42
N LEU A 236 -5.11 -6.98 17.73
CA LEU A 236 -5.05 -5.68 18.39
C LEU A 236 -6.38 -5.31 19.05
N MET A 237 -7.52 -5.51 18.38
CA MET A 237 -8.85 -5.17 18.89
C MET A 237 -9.20 -5.87 20.20
N GLN A 238 -8.68 -7.08 20.43
CA GLN A 238 -8.83 -7.79 21.71
C GLN A 238 -8.18 -7.06 22.90
N ARG A 239 -7.21 -6.17 22.64
CA ARG A 239 -6.42 -5.46 23.64
C ARG A 239 -6.82 -3.99 23.78
N GLY A 240 -7.57 -3.44 22.84
CA GLY A 240 -8.03 -2.05 22.85
C GLY A 240 -8.44 -1.54 21.47
N PRO A 241 -8.97 -0.31 21.38
CA PRO A 241 -9.55 0.21 20.15
C PRO A 241 -8.47 0.52 19.10
N VAL A 242 -8.79 0.23 17.84
CA VAL A 242 -7.91 0.48 16.70
C VAL A 242 -8.61 1.29 15.62
N VAL A 243 -7.81 2.09 14.93
CA VAL A 243 -8.17 2.80 13.71
C VAL A 243 -7.07 2.52 12.69
N LEU A 244 -7.45 2.18 11.47
CA LEU A 244 -6.57 1.98 10.32
C LEU A 244 -6.98 2.95 9.21
N LEU A 245 -6.00 3.61 8.61
CA LEU A 245 -6.12 4.40 7.40
C LEU A 245 -5.23 3.80 6.31
N LEU A 246 -5.83 3.32 5.24
CA LEU A 246 -5.15 2.74 4.08
C LEU A 246 -5.29 3.69 2.89
N ILE A 247 -4.16 4.02 2.28
CA ILE A 247 -4.08 4.88 1.09
C ILE A 247 -3.25 4.14 0.06
N ASP A 248 -3.88 3.73 -1.03
CA ASP A 248 -3.18 3.01 -2.08
C ASP A 248 -3.89 3.18 -3.43
N TYR A 249 -3.19 2.88 -4.52
CA TYR A 249 -3.78 2.95 -5.84
C TYR A 249 -4.42 1.62 -6.23
N GLY A 250 -5.61 1.72 -6.83
CA GLY A 250 -6.38 0.53 -7.12
C GLY A 250 -7.83 0.80 -7.45
N HIS A 251 -8.63 -0.25 -7.34
CA HIS A 251 -10.02 -0.30 -7.82
C HIS A 251 -10.97 -0.74 -6.70
N THR A 252 -12.23 -0.29 -6.77
CA THR A 252 -13.25 -0.47 -5.73
C THR A 252 -14.35 -1.45 -6.11
N VAL A 253 -14.26 -2.06 -7.29
CA VAL A 253 -15.23 -3.02 -7.81
C VAL A 253 -14.54 -4.36 -7.99
N ALA A 254 -15.25 -5.46 -7.71
CA ALA A 254 -14.75 -6.77 -8.08
C ALA A 254 -14.54 -6.82 -9.61
N ALA A 255 -13.31 -7.03 -10.05
CA ALA A 255 -12.95 -7.05 -11.47
C ALA A 255 -11.84 -8.07 -11.74
N ALA A 256 -11.88 -8.66 -12.93
CA ALA A 256 -10.70 -9.29 -13.52
C ALA A 256 -9.80 -8.23 -14.15
N GLY A 257 -8.49 -8.46 -14.07
CA GLY A 257 -7.46 -7.63 -14.66
C GLY A 257 -6.08 -8.14 -14.30
N ASP A 258 -5.15 -8.05 -15.25
CA ASP A 258 -3.72 -8.23 -14.99
C ASP A 258 -3.15 -6.86 -14.64
N THR A 259 -2.90 -6.61 -13.35
CA THR A 259 -2.42 -5.31 -12.86
C THR A 259 -0.99 -5.36 -12.35
N LEU A 260 -0.36 -6.53 -12.34
CA LEU A 260 1.07 -6.69 -12.08
C LEU A 260 1.90 -5.87 -13.09
N GLN A 261 2.67 -4.93 -12.56
CA GLN A 261 3.53 -4.04 -13.33
C GLN A 261 4.94 -4.04 -12.76
N ALA A 262 5.93 -3.84 -13.64
CA ALA A 262 7.28 -3.48 -13.26
C ALA A 262 7.58 -2.04 -13.65
N VAL A 263 8.19 -1.29 -12.73
CA VAL A 263 8.70 0.06 -13.02
C VAL A 263 10.16 0.14 -12.65
N ARG A 264 10.96 0.66 -13.58
CA ARG A 264 12.39 0.93 -13.39
C ARG A 264 12.74 2.23 -14.09
N GLU A 265 13.45 3.12 -13.39
CA GLU A 265 13.85 4.45 -13.87
C GLU A 265 12.65 5.24 -14.43
N HIS A 266 11.51 5.17 -13.72
CA HIS A 266 10.23 5.78 -14.11
C HIS A 266 9.63 5.30 -15.45
N LYS A 267 10.04 4.13 -15.94
CA LYS A 267 9.50 3.50 -17.14
C LYS A 267 8.92 2.14 -16.82
N TYR A 268 7.78 1.85 -17.45
CA TYR A 268 7.18 0.52 -17.40
C TYR A 268 8.02 -0.44 -18.23
N GLU A 269 8.26 -1.62 -17.67
CA GLU A 269 8.81 -2.78 -18.37
C GLU A 269 8.01 -4.05 -18.04
N SER A 270 8.31 -5.16 -18.71
CA SER A 270 7.68 -6.44 -18.36
C SER A 270 8.07 -6.85 -16.93
N PRO A 271 7.15 -7.41 -16.13
CA PRO A 271 7.47 -7.97 -14.81
C PRO A 271 8.58 -9.02 -14.80
N LEU A 272 8.85 -9.65 -15.95
CA LEU A 272 9.87 -10.69 -16.13
C LEU A 272 11.20 -10.17 -16.72
N ALA A 273 11.31 -8.87 -17.01
CA ALA A 273 12.46 -8.28 -17.68
C ALA A 273 13.69 -8.19 -16.77
N SER A 274 13.55 -7.61 -15.57
CA SER A 274 14.67 -7.35 -14.66
C SER A 274 14.37 -7.81 -13.22
N PRO A 275 14.25 -9.13 -12.96
CA PRO A 275 13.95 -9.64 -11.62
C PRO A 275 14.89 -9.05 -10.55
N GLY A 276 14.31 -8.44 -9.50
CA GLY A 276 15.03 -7.82 -8.38
C GLY A 276 15.63 -6.43 -8.66
N GLU A 277 15.55 -5.92 -9.89
CA GLU A 277 16.06 -4.59 -10.25
C GLU A 277 14.96 -3.58 -10.62
N ALA A 278 13.74 -4.04 -10.84
CA ALA A 278 12.55 -3.21 -11.05
C ALA A 278 11.60 -3.37 -9.86
N ASP A 279 10.87 -2.31 -9.53
CA ASP A 279 9.82 -2.37 -8.53
C ASP A 279 8.60 -3.08 -9.10
N LEU A 280 8.13 -4.12 -8.42
CA LEU A 280 6.93 -4.85 -8.80
C LEU A 280 5.76 -4.37 -7.95
N THR A 281 4.68 -3.99 -8.62
CA THR A 281 3.51 -3.40 -7.95
C THR A 281 2.21 -3.88 -8.61
N VAL A 282 1.13 -3.88 -7.85
CA VAL A 282 -0.20 -4.31 -8.28
C VAL A 282 -1.27 -3.33 -7.82
N HIS A 283 -2.40 -3.29 -8.50
CA HIS A 283 -3.54 -2.52 -8.03
C HIS A 283 -4.14 -3.19 -6.79
N VAL A 284 -4.34 -2.41 -5.72
CA VAL A 284 -5.06 -2.89 -4.55
C VAL A 284 -6.55 -3.07 -4.89
N ASN A 285 -7.07 -4.27 -4.62
CA ASN A 285 -8.49 -4.55 -4.72
C ASN A 285 -9.21 -4.09 -3.44
N PHE A 286 -9.72 -2.86 -3.44
CA PHE A 286 -10.41 -2.29 -2.28
C PHE A 286 -11.75 -2.96 -1.97
N TYR A 287 -12.36 -3.66 -2.94
CA TYR A 287 -13.57 -4.46 -2.70
C TYR A 287 -13.25 -5.68 -1.83
N ASP A 288 -12.22 -6.43 -2.17
CA ASP A 288 -11.79 -7.60 -1.38
C ASP A 288 -11.22 -7.18 -0.02
N LEU A 289 -10.45 -6.09 0.02
CA LEU A 289 -9.95 -5.49 1.26
C LEU A 289 -11.09 -5.11 2.21
N ALA A 290 -12.07 -4.35 1.73
CA ALA A 290 -13.24 -3.99 2.52
C ALA A 290 -14.02 -5.24 2.97
N SER A 291 -14.28 -6.18 2.08
CA SER A 291 -15.00 -7.42 2.40
C SER A 291 -14.27 -8.25 3.47
N THR A 292 -12.96 -8.31 3.41
CA THR A 292 -12.12 -9.05 4.36
C THR A 292 -12.06 -8.36 5.72
N LEU A 293 -11.87 -7.04 5.77
CA LEU A 293 -11.88 -6.28 7.03
C LEU A 293 -13.27 -6.27 7.68
N HIS A 294 -14.34 -6.19 6.90
CA HIS A 294 -15.70 -6.25 7.42
C HIS A 294 -16.01 -7.63 8.04
N ARG A 295 -15.65 -8.72 7.36
CA ARG A 295 -15.78 -10.09 7.90
C ARG A 295 -14.98 -10.28 9.19
N ALA A 296 -13.88 -9.54 9.34
CA ALA A 296 -13.08 -9.54 10.55
C ALA A 296 -13.69 -8.73 11.71
N GLY A 297 -14.84 -8.09 11.51
CA GLY A 297 -15.58 -7.37 12.55
C GLY A 297 -15.23 -5.88 12.67
N LEU A 298 -14.50 -5.32 11.71
CA LEU A 298 -14.25 -3.88 11.67
C LEU A 298 -15.42 -3.13 11.03
N ALA A 299 -15.70 -1.93 11.55
CA ALA A 299 -16.53 -0.96 10.85
C ALA A 299 -15.68 -0.21 9.84
N LEU A 300 -16.25 0.08 8.66
CA LEU A 300 -15.54 0.67 7.54
C LEU A 300 -16.06 2.07 7.23
N ASP A 301 -15.16 2.96 6.84
CA ASP A 301 -15.48 4.27 6.27
C ASP A 301 -14.76 4.39 4.91
N GLY A 302 -15.51 4.64 3.82
CA GLY A 302 -15.00 4.60 2.44
C GLY A 302 -15.26 3.24 1.74
N PRO A 303 -14.51 2.91 0.67
CA PRO A 303 -13.42 3.69 0.11
C PRO A 303 -13.89 4.99 -0.56
N VAL A 304 -13.07 6.03 -0.49
CA VAL A 304 -13.23 7.29 -1.27
C VAL A 304 -11.99 7.52 -2.12
N THR A 305 -12.02 8.46 -3.06
CA THR A 305 -10.79 8.85 -3.78
C THR A 305 -9.85 9.67 -2.89
N GLN A 306 -8.57 9.68 -3.22
CA GLN A 306 -7.58 10.51 -2.52
C GLN A 306 -7.95 11.99 -2.57
N ALA A 307 -8.42 12.49 -3.71
CA ALA A 307 -8.82 13.89 -3.84
C ALA A 307 -10.00 14.24 -2.91
N GLU A 308 -10.99 13.35 -2.80
CA GLU A 308 -12.12 13.54 -1.88
C GLU A 308 -11.67 13.56 -0.42
N PHE A 309 -10.84 12.60 -0.02
CA PHE A 309 -10.32 12.52 1.35
C PHE A 309 -9.47 13.75 1.69
N LEU A 310 -8.45 14.06 0.88
CA LEU A 310 -7.55 15.19 1.10
C LEU A 310 -8.30 16.53 1.09
N GLY A 311 -9.27 16.68 0.19
CA GLY A 311 -10.18 17.82 0.17
C GLY A 311 -10.97 17.95 1.47
N ALA A 312 -11.55 16.86 1.95
CA ALA A 312 -12.35 16.84 3.18
C ALA A 312 -11.54 17.10 4.46
N VAL A 313 -10.25 16.72 4.49
CA VAL A 313 -9.35 17.01 5.64
C VAL A 313 -8.63 18.36 5.54
N GLY A 314 -8.92 19.17 4.50
CA GLY A 314 -8.50 20.57 4.43
C GLY A 314 -7.14 20.82 3.76
N ILE A 315 -6.83 20.08 2.69
CA ILE A 315 -5.58 20.25 1.94
C ILE A 315 -5.39 21.66 1.37
N VAL A 316 -6.46 22.31 0.91
CA VAL A 316 -6.40 23.64 0.28
C VAL A 316 -6.01 24.69 1.31
N GLU A 317 -6.63 24.64 2.49
CA GLU A 317 -6.36 25.54 3.61
C GLU A 317 -4.93 25.36 4.11
N ARG A 318 -4.45 24.11 4.21
CA ARG A 318 -3.08 23.84 4.65
C ARG A 318 -2.07 24.33 3.62
N ALA A 319 -2.30 24.06 2.34
CA ALA A 319 -1.44 24.51 1.25
C ALA A 319 -1.37 26.04 1.23
N SER A 320 -2.51 26.73 1.30
CA SER A 320 -2.58 28.19 1.32
C SER A 320 -1.73 28.78 2.45
N ARG A 321 -1.89 28.29 3.68
CA ARG A 321 -1.09 28.76 4.83
C ARG A 321 0.40 28.50 4.64
N LEU A 322 0.77 27.33 4.11
CA LEU A 322 2.16 26.95 3.90
C LEU A 322 2.82 27.82 2.81
N MET A 323 2.10 28.13 1.73
CA MET A 323 2.55 29.03 0.68
C MET A 323 2.73 30.46 1.21
N SER A 324 1.78 30.97 2.01
CA SER A 324 1.92 32.30 2.62
C SER A 324 3.12 32.40 3.57
N ALA A 325 3.41 31.32 4.32
CA ALA A 325 4.57 31.26 5.19
C ALA A 325 5.90 31.08 4.44
N ASN A 326 5.87 30.58 3.20
CA ASN A 326 7.05 30.29 2.39
C ASN A 326 6.89 30.83 0.95
N PRO A 327 6.82 32.15 0.73
CA PRO A 327 6.48 32.72 -0.58
C PRO A 327 7.43 32.27 -1.71
N GLN A 328 8.71 32.04 -1.41
CA GLN A 328 9.70 31.61 -2.41
C GLN A 328 9.45 30.19 -2.93
N ARG A 329 8.75 29.35 -2.15
CA ARG A 329 8.44 27.95 -2.49
C ARG A 329 6.98 27.74 -2.86
N ALA A 330 6.21 28.82 -2.99
CA ALA A 330 4.76 28.73 -3.21
C ALA A 330 4.40 27.92 -4.46
N GLY A 331 5.10 28.14 -5.58
CA GLY A 331 4.88 27.41 -6.83
C GLY A 331 5.20 25.90 -6.71
N GLU A 332 6.23 25.52 -5.96
CA GLU A 332 6.54 24.10 -5.70
C GLU A 332 5.43 23.42 -4.88
N ILE A 333 4.95 24.11 -3.84
CA ILE A 333 3.87 23.61 -2.97
C ILE A 333 2.57 23.45 -3.78
N GLU A 334 2.22 24.45 -4.58
CA GLU A 334 1.04 24.44 -5.44
C GLU A 334 1.09 23.27 -6.44
N ALA A 335 2.21 23.08 -7.14
CA ALA A 335 2.39 21.99 -8.08
C ALA A 335 2.29 20.60 -7.42
N GLY A 336 2.88 20.44 -6.23
CA GLY A 336 2.79 19.21 -5.46
C GLY A 336 1.36 18.88 -5.05
N VAL A 337 0.62 19.88 -4.53
CA VAL A 337 -0.79 19.71 -4.15
C VAL A 337 -1.68 19.43 -5.36
N ALA A 338 -1.46 20.14 -6.47
CA ALA A 338 -2.20 19.90 -7.71
C ALA A 338 -2.00 18.47 -8.22
N ARG A 339 -0.78 17.90 -8.11
CA ARG A 339 -0.50 16.51 -8.48
C ARG A 339 -1.23 15.50 -7.57
N LEU A 340 -1.26 15.74 -6.26
CA LEU A 340 -1.99 14.90 -5.30
C LEU A 340 -3.50 14.88 -5.55
N LEU A 341 -4.06 15.98 -6.05
CA LEU A 341 -5.49 16.15 -6.31
C LEU A 341 -5.88 15.89 -7.77
N ALA A 342 -4.92 15.61 -8.66
CA ALA A 342 -5.16 15.55 -10.09
C ALA A 342 -6.21 14.48 -10.45
N PRO A 343 -7.33 14.83 -11.12
CA PRO A 343 -8.41 13.90 -11.42
C PRO A 343 -8.03 12.83 -12.44
N ASN A 344 -7.03 13.11 -13.30
CA ASN A 344 -6.47 12.14 -14.24
C ASN A 344 -5.18 11.49 -13.71
N GLY A 345 -4.84 11.72 -12.43
CA GLY A 345 -3.64 11.25 -11.79
C GLY A 345 -3.94 10.65 -10.41
N MET A 346 -3.13 11.02 -9.41
CA MET A 346 -3.23 10.43 -8.07
C MET A 346 -4.59 10.68 -7.42
N GLY A 347 -5.19 11.84 -7.67
CA GLY A 347 -6.45 12.25 -7.04
C GLY A 347 -7.59 11.24 -7.22
N SER A 348 -7.69 10.58 -8.37
CA SER A 348 -8.73 9.56 -8.65
C SER A 348 -8.21 8.13 -8.58
N ARG A 349 -6.96 7.88 -8.98
CA ARG A 349 -6.38 6.53 -9.01
C ARG A 349 -6.17 5.97 -7.61
N PHE A 350 -5.73 6.82 -6.68
CA PHE A 350 -5.59 6.45 -5.28
C PHE A 350 -6.95 6.43 -4.59
N LYS A 351 -7.16 5.41 -3.77
CA LYS A 351 -8.31 5.27 -2.89
C LYS A 351 -7.85 5.31 -1.45
N VAL A 352 -8.76 5.77 -0.61
CA VAL A 352 -8.58 5.84 0.83
C VAL A 352 -9.68 5.02 1.47
N LEU A 353 -9.31 4.03 2.27
CA LEU A 353 -10.21 3.22 3.08
C LEU A 353 -9.81 3.36 4.54
N ALA A 354 -10.78 3.59 5.39
CA ALA A 354 -10.61 3.49 6.82
C ALA A 354 -11.33 2.27 7.38
N ALA A 355 -10.72 1.66 8.39
CA ALA A 355 -11.32 0.62 9.20
C ALA A 355 -11.11 0.93 10.67
N ARG A 356 -12.09 0.64 11.51
CA ARG A 356 -12.07 0.96 12.94
C ARG A 356 -12.74 -0.12 13.76
N SER A 357 -12.41 -0.17 15.05
CA SER A 357 -13.20 -0.96 16.01
C SER A 357 -14.69 -0.58 15.92
N PRO A 358 -15.60 -1.56 16.03
CA PRO A 358 -17.01 -1.38 15.64
C PRO A 358 -17.75 -0.31 16.47
N ASP A 359 -17.35 -0.10 17.72
CA ASP A 359 -17.99 0.85 18.64
C ASP A 359 -17.50 2.30 18.49
N LEU A 360 -16.48 2.55 17.66
CA LEU A 360 -15.98 3.91 17.42
C LEU A 360 -16.90 4.64 16.43
N PRO A 361 -17.08 5.97 16.53
CA PRO A 361 -17.86 6.72 15.55
C PRO A 361 -17.16 6.78 14.18
N PRO A 362 -17.90 7.12 13.09
CA PRO A 362 -17.33 7.33 11.76
C PRO A 362 -16.15 8.32 11.77
N LEU A 363 -15.12 8.03 10.97
CA LEU A 363 -13.92 8.86 10.92
C LEU A 363 -14.10 10.12 10.06
N PRO A 364 -13.43 11.24 10.41
CA PRO A 364 -13.44 12.44 9.58
C PRO A 364 -12.74 12.19 8.24
N GLY A 365 -13.17 12.90 7.20
CA GLY A 365 -12.63 12.78 5.84
C GLY A 365 -13.40 11.80 4.95
N PHE A 366 -14.32 11.02 5.51
CA PHE A 366 -15.19 10.10 4.80
C PHE A 366 -16.61 10.65 4.88
N ARG A 367 -17.18 11.09 3.75
CA ARG A 367 -18.59 11.47 3.75
C ARG A 367 -19.41 10.23 4.06
N ALA A 368 -20.40 10.34 4.95
CA ALA A 368 -21.44 9.33 5.03
C ALA A 368 -22.03 9.20 3.62
N ALA A 369 -22.00 8.00 3.03
CA ALA A 369 -22.71 7.75 1.80
C ALA A 369 -24.13 8.27 2.02
N ALA A 370 -24.57 9.23 1.21
CA ALA A 370 -25.96 9.63 1.21
C ALA A 370 -26.74 8.33 0.99
N THR A 371 -27.47 7.89 2.01
CA THR A 371 -28.34 6.74 1.91
C THR A 371 -29.20 6.97 0.68
N ALA A 372 -28.95 6.18 -0.36
CA ALA A 372 -29.85 6.13 -1.50
C ALA A 372 -31.18 5.68 -0.91
N ASN A 373 -32.11 6.62 -0.76
CA ASN A 373 -33.49 6.31 -0.50
C ASN A 373 -33.94 5.42 -1.67
N SER A 374 -34.11 4.13 -1.40
CA SER A 374 -34.87 3.25 -2.27
C SER A 374 -36.26 3.86 -2.46
N PRO A 375 -36.82 3.86 -3.68
CA PRO A 375 -38.26 3.94 -3.84
C PRO A 375 -38.95 2.71 -3.24
#